data_AF-A0A942CEG1-F1
#
_entry.id   AF-A0A942CEG1-F1
#
_cell.length_a   1.000
_cell.length_b   1.000
_cell.length_c   1.000
_cell.angle_alpha   90.00
_cell.angle_beta   90.00
_cell.angle_gamma   90.00
#
_symmetry.space_group_name_H-M   'P 1'
#
loop_
_entity.id
_entity.type
_entity.pdbx_description
1 polymer ?
#
loop_
_entity_poly.entity_id
_entity_poly.type
_entity_poly.pdbx_seq_one_letter_code
_entity_poly.pdbx_strand_id
1 'polypeptide(L)'
;MATTPPPYNDPRWQRYAAREQARAQREAWRAYARAQKQQWRGYQRTSIIGPLLLIAVGVVFLLIHFGRISSPVFFAWYGRWWPMLLIVIGLLRLGEWLWARRTVEQGKPAPRYTLGAIAGLALFLLVLFGIGTTAFTHTNNNLLRFSFNGEDWEKFAGTKHEADPAPSIVALPAGSAIFIENPHGDVSVTGLSDDGQLHVQAHQEIYVRRDSEADEALRGLNPDISNSGNNFSIKVPAKPTGSVDLTVQVPGGTAVTVNSGRGDVHVGNIRSGVKITANRGDVDVKAITGPVVARVNHRDASLSIFNVTGSVSVEGRGDALSVGEINGSVNIKGDFFSGGHLQHVRGPIDLNTGKITLSLARLDGEINLDESDEIKVEQAAGPLVLNTQKRNVSVTRVTGQVSVANSYGDVNIASTAPVGPITVENHNGEVEVSLPSRSAFTVQANTSDGDVHSDFTLASKTSDNAGNLSGTVNGGGLAINLSTTHGDISIKRADLPALSPLPKAPSIAAPVPPLPPVPAMANDAQEALRDAQQQLRQAQEEVKRAQAQAERETKQALAEAKREREHALADAKRDREQDRRDREREQERRQRERDRQQDSTF
;
A
#
# COMPACT_ATOMS: atom_id res chain seq x y z
N MET A 1 -67.27 -15.79 19.23
CA MET A 1 -66.47 -16.99 18.88
C MET A 1 -65.01 -16.61 19.08
N ALA A 2 -64.39 -17.14 20.13
CA ALA A 2 -63.03 -16.79 20.55
C ALA A 2 -62.00 -17.49 19.64
N THR A 3 -61.10 -16.72 19.03
CA THR A 3 -59.96 -17.25 18.28
C THR A 3 -58.80 -17.46 19.25
N THR A 4 -58.34 -18.70 19.34
CA THR A 4 -57.22 -19.17 20.17
C THR A 4 -55.91 -18.45 19.84
N PRO A 5 -55.11 -18.02 20.84
CA PRO A 5 -53.81 -17.40 20.60
C PRO A 5 -52.77 -18.44 20.12
N PRO A 6 -51.83 -18.06 19.23
CA PRO A 6 -50.84 -18.98 18.66
C PRO A 6 -49.75 -19.37 19.67
N PRO A 7 -49.14 -20.56 19.53
CA PRO A 7 -48.15 -21.08 20.47
C PRO A 7 -46.80 -20.37 20.28
N TYR A 8 -46.30 -19.71 21.33
CA TYR A 8 -45.18 -18.77 21.24
C TYR A 8 -43.76 -19.41 21.21
N ASN A 9 -43.64 -20.75 21.13
CA ASN A 9 -42.34 -21.42 21.35
C ASN A 9 -41.90 -22.38 20.23
N ASP A 10 -42.46 -22.27 19.01
CA ASP A 10 -42.03 -23.07 17.86
C ASP A 10 -41.04 -22.27 16.95
N PRO A 11 -39.79 -22.74 16.75
CA PRO A 11 -38.78 -22.09 15.90
C PRO A 11 -39.24 -21.86 14.45
N ARG A 12 -40.19 -22.66 13.95
CA ARG A 12 -40.73 -22.50 12.59
C ARG A 12 -41.64 -21.28 12.47
N TRP A 13 -42.40 -20.97 13.52
CA TRP A 13 -43.31 -19.82 13.54
C TRP A 13 -42.55 -18.50 13.64
N GLN A 14 -41.47 -18.45 14.44
CA GLN A 14 -40.58 -17.28 14.51
C GLN A 14 -39.93 -16.96 13.16
N ARG A 15 -39.52 -17.98 12.40
CA ARG A 15 -38.98 -17.80 11.03
C ARG A 15 -40.03 -17.30 10.04
N TYR A 16 -41.28 -17.73 10.19
CA TYR A 16 -42.39 -17.25 9.37
C TYR A 16 -42.72 -15.78 9.68
N ALA A 17 -42.86 -15.44 10.98
CA ALA A 17 -43.12 -14.07 11.44
C ALA A 17 -41.99 -13.09 11.05
N ALA A 18 -40.72 -13.50 11.17
CA ALA A 18 -39.58 -12.69 10.74
C ALA A 18 -39.56 -12.45 9.22
N ARG A 19 -39.97 -13.44 8.42
CA ARG A 19 -40.12 -13.28 6.96
C ARG A 19 -41.23 -12.31 6.59
N GLU A 20 -42.34 -12.32 7.30
CA GLU A 20 -43.44 -11.38 7.07
C GLU A 20 -43.07 -9.95 7.48
N GLN A 21 -42.40 -9.76 8.64
CA GLN A 21 -41.89 -8.44 9.03
C GLN A 21 -40.87 -7.88 8.03
N ALA A 22 -39.98 -8.73 7.52
CA ALA A 22 -39.01 -8.32 6.50
C ALA A 22 -39.64 -8.00 5.13
N ARG A 23 -40.84 -8.53 4.83
CA ARG A 23 -41.62 -8.15 3.64
C ARG A 23 -42.35 -6.83 3.87
N ALA A 24 -42.98 -6.65 5.02
CA ALA A 24 -43.66 -5.42 5.40
C ALA A 24 -42.70 -4.21 5.44
N GLN A 25 -41.50 -4.38 6.00
CA GLN A 25 -40.47 -3.32 6.00
C GLN A 25 -40.03 -2.95 4.58
N ARG A 26 -39.85 -3.94 3.69
CA ARG A 26 -39.50 -3.70 2.28
C ARG A 26 -40.59 -2.97 1.51
N GLU A 27 -41.85 -3.27 1.79
CA GLU A 27 -42.99 -2.60 1.18
C GLU A 27 -43.16 -1.17 1.70
N ALA A 28 -42.97 -0.94 3.01
CA ALA A 28 -42.94 0.41 3.59
C ALA A 28 -41.82 1.26 2.99
N TRP A 29 -40.62 0.69 2.80
CA TRP A 29 -39.50 1.38 2.15
C TRP A 29 -39.82 1.75 0.70
N ARG A 30 -40.46 0.83 -0.04
CA ARG A 30 -40.90 1.09 -1.42
C ARG A 30 -42.02 2.13 -1.49
N ALA A 31 -42.93 2.16 -0.53
CA ALA A 31 -43.98 3.17 -0.44
C ALA A 31 -43.40 4.55 -0.13
N TYR A 32 -42.44 4.63 0.80
CA TYR A 32 -41.73 5.86 1.13
C TYR A 32 -40.95 6.40 -0.07
N ALA A 33 -40.23 5.52 -0.79
CA ALA A 33 -39.52 5.88 -2.02
C ALA A 33 -40.45 6.37 -3.14
N ARG A 34 -41.67 5.81 -3.26
CA ARG A 34 -42.69 6.28 -4.23
C ARG A 34 -43.29 7.63 -3.85
N ALA A 35 -43.58 7.84 -2.56
CA ALA A 35 -44.09 9.12 -2.05
C ALA A 35 -43.06 10.24 -2.23
N GLN A 36 -41.78 9.94 -1.97
CA GLN A 36 -40.67 10.82 -2.28
C GLN A 36 -40.60 11.09 -3.79
N LYS A 37 -40.65 10.07 -4.65
CA LYS A 37 -40.62 10.26 -6.12
C LYS A 37 -41.78 11.12 -6.67
N GLN A 38 -42.94 11.14 -6.00
CA GLN A 38 -44.09 11.96 -6.40
C GLN A 38 -43.95 13.43 -5.98
N GLN A 39 -43.38 13.74 -4.81
CA GLN A 39 -43.04 15.12 -4.43
C GLN A 39 -42.05 15.78 -5.41
N TRP A 40 -41.22 14.99 -6.09
CA TRP A 40 -40.14 15.47 -6.96
C TRP A 40 -40.59 15.77 -8.40
N ARG A 41 -41.83 15.41 -8.78
CA ARG A 41 -42.36 15.64 -10.14
C ARG A 41 -43.00 17.01 -10.34
N GLY A 42 -43.19 17.81 -9.28
CA GLY A 42 -43.84 19.13 -9.35
C GLY A 42 -42.93 20.33 -9.61
N TYR A 43 -41.60 20.16 -9.63
CA TYR A 43 -40.66 21.30 -9.59
C TYR A 43 -39.53 21.21 -10.63
N GLN A 44 -39.88 21.16 -11.93
CA GLN A 44 -38.90 21.27 -13.01
C GLN A 44 -39.32 22.36 -14.00
N ARG A 45 -38.55 23.46 -14.07
CA ARG A 45 -38.58 24.33 -15.25
C ARG A 45 -37.54 23.82 -16.24
N THR A 46 -37.99 23.50 -17.44
CA THR A 46 -37.16 23.03 -18.55
C THR A 46 -36.30 24.18 -19.10
N SER A 47 -34.98 24.02 -19.07
CA SER A 47 -34.03 24.98 -19.68
C SER A 47 -34.19 24.96 -21.21
N ILE A 48 -34.28 26.15 -21.81
CA ILE A 48 -34.48 26.36 -23.25
C ILE A 48 -33.19 26.09 -24.05
N ILE A 49 -32.03 26.08 -23.38
CA ILE A 49 -30.72 25.85 -23.99
C ILE A 49 -30.58 24.41 -24.52
N GLY A 50 -31.18 23.43 -23.84
CA GLY A 50 -31.13 22.02 -24.27
C GLY A 50 -31.74 21.79 -25.65
N PRO A 51 -33.01 22.19 -25.88
CA PRO A 51 -33.64 22.12 -27.20
C PRO A 51 -32.91 22.92 -28.28
N LEU A 52 -32.38 24.10 -27.97
CA LEU A 52 -31.63 24.92 -28.92
C LEU A 52 -30.32 24.27 -29.35
N LEU A 53 -29.58 23.65 -28.42
CA LEU A 53 -28.38 22.87 -28.74
C LEU A 53 -28.71 21.68 -29.64
N LEU A 54 -29.82 20.98 -29.38
CA LEU A 54 -30.24 19.86 -30.20
C LEU A 54 -30.59 20.31 -31.63
N ILE A 55 -31.28 21.43 -31.79
CA ILE A 55 -31.58 22.03 -33.09
C ILE A 55 -30.29 22.42 -33.81
N ALA A 56 -29.34 23.06 -33.13
CA ALA A 56 -28.06 23.44 -33.72
C ALA A 56 -27.26 22.23 -34.22
N VAL A 57 -27.20 21.15 -33.42
CA VAL A 57 -26.57 19.88 -33.82
C VAL A 57 -27.28 19.28 -35.03
N GLY A 58 -28.61 19.27 -35.04
CA GLY A 58 -29.40 18.77 -36.17
C GLY A 58 -29.17 19.53 -37.48
N VAL A 59 -29.06 20.87 -37.41
CA VAL A 59 -28.78 21.72 -38.57
C VAL A 59 -27.39 21.44 -39.14
N VAL A 60 -26.39 21.25 -38.29
CA VAL A 60 -25.02 20.92 -38.73
C VAL A 60 -24.99 19.55 -39.42
N PHE A 61 -25.65 18.53 -38.85
CA PHE A 61 -25.76 17.21 -39.48
C PHE A 61 -26.50 17.28 -40.82
N LEU A 62 -27.54 18.10 -40.91
CA LEU A 62 -28.29 18.31 -42.15
C LEU A 62 -27.41 18.97 -43.23
N LEU A 63 -26.61 19.98 -42.88
CA LEU A 63 -25.68 20.64 -43.81
C LEU A 63 -24.55 19.71 -44.29
N ILE A 64 -24.09 18.80 -43.43
CA ILE A 64 -23.12 17.76 -43.80
C ILE A 64 -23.78 16.76 -44.76
N HIS A 65 -25.03 16.35 -44.50
CA HIS A 65 -25.75 15.40 -45.35
C HIS A 65 -26.03 15.95 -46.76
N PHE A 66 -26.38 17.24 -46.88
CA PHE A 66 -26.56 17.91 -48.17
C PHE A 66 -25.25 18.27 -48.89
N GLY A 67 -24.09 17.85 -48.37
CA GLY A 67 -22.78 18.05 -49.01
C GLY A 67 -22.32 19.50 -49.06
N ARG A 68 -22.99 20.42 -48.36
CA ARG A 68 -22.60 21.84 -48.25
C ARG A 68 -21.32 22.02 -47.42
N ILE A 69 -21.06 21.07 -46.51
CA ILE A 69 -19.87 21.01 -45.68
C ILE A 69 -19.24 19.64 -45.87
N SER A 70 -17.95 19.60 -46.20
CA SER A 70 -17.22 18.34 -46.32
C SER A 70 -16.96 17.75 -44.92
N SER A 71 -17.41 16.51 -44.70
CA SER A 71 -17.25 15.80 -43.43
C SER A 71 -15.80 15.80 -42.92
N PRO A 72 -14.75 15.56 -43.74
CA PRO A 72 -13.37 15.53 -43.26
C PRO A 72 -12.89 16.89 -42.73
N VAL A 73 -13.25 17.98 -43.42
CA VAL A 73 -12.83 19.34 -43.03
C VAL A 73 -13.54 19.78 -41.76
N PHE A 74 -14.82 19.44 -41.63
CA PHE A 74 -15.61 19.73 -40.43
C PHE A 74 -15.05 19.01 -39.19
N PHE A 75 -14.78 17.71 -39.28
CA PHE A 75 -14.27 16.95 -38.14
C PHE A 75 -12.83 17.37 -37.76
N ALA A 76 -11.98 17.72 -38.71
CA ALA A 76 -10.66 18.29 -38.43
C ALA A 76 -10.74 19.65 -37.71
N TRP A 77 -11.67 20.52 -38.15
CA TRP A 77 -11.93 21.78 -37.46
C TRP A 77 -12.50 21.56 -36.05
N TYR A 78 -13.51 20.70 -35.91
CA TYR A 78 -14.13 20.38 -34.63
C TYR A 78 -13.14 19.78 -33.62
N GLY A 79 -12.31 18.83 -34.05
CA GLY A 79 -11.28 18.20 -33.22
C GLY A 79 -10.26 19.19 -32.64
N ARG A 80 -10.05 20.34 -33.28
CA ARG A 80 -9.15 21.41 -32.80
C ARG A 80 -9.83 22.39 -31.83
N TRP A 81 -11.14 22.62 -31.96
CA TRP A 81 -11.84 23.71 -31.28
C TRP A 81 -12.90 23.26 -30.26
N TRP A 82 -13.16 21.95 -30.12
CA TRP A 82 -14.13 21.43 -29.16
C TRP A 82 -13.90 21.84 -27.69
N PRO A 83 -12.66 22.06 -27.18
CA PRO A 83 -12.47 22.54 -25.80
C PRO A 83 -13.00 23.96 -25.60
N MET A 84 -12.90 24.83 -26.62
CA MET A 84 -13.47 26.18 -26.57
C MET A 84 -14.99 26.15 -26.54
N LEU A 85 -15.62 25.17 -27.20
CA LEU A 85 -17.07 24.98 -27.12
C LEU A 85 -17.52 24.65 -25.68
N LEU A 86 -16.75 23.86 -24.92
CA LEU A 86 -17.05 23.60 -23.50
C LEU A 86 -16.98 24.86 -22.64
N ILE A 87 -15.99 25.72 -22.90
CA ILE A 87 -15.86 27.00 -22.19
C ILE A 87 -17.06 27.91 -22.49
N VAL A 88 -17.45 28.03 -23.76
CA VAL A 88 -18.63 28.83 -24.16
C VAL A 88 -19.92 28.26 -23.56
N ILE A 89 -20.09 26.93 -23.54
CA ILE A 89 -21.24 26.26 -22.91
C ILE A 89 -21.25 26.52 -21.39
N GLY A 90 -20.09 26.45 -20.74
CA GLY A 90 -19.94 26.77 -19.32
C GLY A 90 -20.30 28.23 -19.01
N LEU A 91 -19.86 29.18 -19.85
CA LEU A 91 -20.17 30.61 -19.71
C LEU A 91 -21.66 30.91 -19.93
N LEU A 92 -22.29 30.29 -20.93
CA LEU A 92 -23.74 30.41 -21.17
C LEU A 92 -24.55 29.91 -19.96
N ARG A 93 -24.09 28.82 -19.33
CA ARG A 93 -24.71 28.29 -18.10
C ARG A 93 -24.51 29.20 -16.91
N LEU A 94 -23.31 29.77 -16.76
CA LEU A 94 -23.04 30.75 -15.72
C LEU A 94 -23.93 31.99 -15.89
N GLY A 95 -24.18 32.41 -17.14
CA GLY A 95 -25.12 33.48 -17.49
C GLY A 95 -26.57 33.16 -17.13
N GLU A 96 -27.08 31.96 -17.46
CA GLU A 96 -28.41 31.48 -17.06
C GLU A 96 -28.58 31.50 -15.54
N TRP A 97 -27.57 31.02 -14.82
CA TRP A 97 -27.55 31.02 -13.36
C TRP A 97 -27.58 32.44 -12.79
N LEU A 98 -26.78 33.35 -13.37
CA LEU A 98 -26.73 34.76 -12.94
C LEU A 98 -28.08 35.46 -13.15
N TRP A 99 -28.75 35.17 -14.27
CA TRP A 99 -30.00 35.81 -14.64
C TRP A 99 -31.18 35.30 -13.80
N ALA A 100 -31.20 33.99 -13.52
CA ALA A 100 -32.17 33.41 -12.60
C ALA A 100 -31.99 33.94 -11.18
N ARG A 101 -30.76 34.14 -10.70
CA ARG A 101 -30.50 34.69 -9.36
C ARG A 101 -31.03 36.11 -9.18
N ARG A 102 -31.14 36.90 -10.25
CA ARG A 102 -31.73 38.25 -10.24
C ARG A 102 -33.26 38.27 -10.22
N THR A 103 -33.92 37.17 -10.57
CA THR A 103 -35.39 37.09 -10.69
C THR A 103 -36.07 36.30 -9.57
N VAL A 104 -35.32 35.83 -8.57
CA VAL A 104 -35.87 35.13 -7.40
C VAL A 104 -36.25 36.14 -6.31
N GLU A 105 -37.55 36.28 -6.04
CA GLU A 105 -38.09 36.98 -4.87
C GLU A 105 -37.62 36.36 -3.55
N GLN A 106 -37.42 37.19 -2.52
CA GLN A 106 -36.98 36.76 -1.19
C GLN A 106 -37.96 35.75 -0.58
N GLY A 107 -37.47 34.55 -0.24
CA GLY A 107 -38.20 33.55 0.55
C GLY A 107 -38.42 32.17 -0.10
N LYS A 108 -37.98 31.92 -1.34
CA LYS A 108 -38.01 30.56 -1.95
C LYS A 108 -36.59 29.99 -2.09
N PRO A 109 -36.35 28.68 -1.81
CA PRO A 109 -35.04 28.06 -1.99
C PRO A 109 -34.64 28.08 -3.46
N ALA A 110 -33.34 28.30 -3.72
CA ALA A 110 -32.80 28.42 -5.06
C ALA A 110 -33.12 27.18 -5.93
N PRO A 111 -33.57 27.35 -7.19
CA PRO A 111 -33.86 26.23 -8.08
C PRO A 111 -32.58 25.42 -8.33
N ARG A 112 -32.62 24.11 -8.07
CA ARG A 112 -31.55 23.17 -8.43
C ARG A 112 -31.65 22.86 -9.92
N TYR A 113 -30.66 23.33 -10.69
CA TYR A 113 -30.49 22.93 -12.09
C TYR A 113 -30.00 21.49 -12.15
N THR A 114 -30.91 20.52 -12.15
CA THR A 114 -30.53 19.15 -12.52
C THR A 114 -30.22 19.15 -14.00
N LEU A 115 -29.02 18.72 -14.38
CA LEU A 115 -28.69 18.35 -15.76
C LEU A 115 -29.86 17.52 -16.28
N GLY A 116 -30.67 18.06 -17.19
CA GLY A 116 -31.65 17.23 -17.88
C GLY A 116 -30.86 16.06 -18.47
N ALA A 117 -31.28 14.82 -18.23
CA ALA A 117 -30.52 13.63 -18.63
C ALA A 117 -30.05 13.70 -20.11
N ILE A 118 -30.85 14.37 -20.95
CA ILE A 118 -30.57 14.66 -22.35
C ILE A 118 -29.40 15.64 -22.56
N ALA A 119 -29.32 16.72 -21.78
CA ALA A 119 -28.20 17.68 -21.87
C ALA A 119 -26.89 17.11 -21.31
N GLY A 120 -26.98 16.26 -20.27
CA GLY A 120 -25.84 15.50 -19.76
C GLY A 120 -25.32 14.49 -20.75
N LEU A 121 -26.22 13.73 -21.37
CA LEU A 121 -25.89 12.79 -22.43
C LEU A 121 -25.29 13.50 -23.64
N ALA A 122 -25.84 14.65 -24.04
CA ALA A 122 -25.31 15.43 -25.16
C ALA A 122 -23.90 15.98 -24.88
N LEU A 123 -23.64 16.47 -23.66
CA LEU A 123 -22.30 16.91 -23.26
C LEU A 123 -21.32 15.73 -23.22
N PHE A 124 -21.75 14.59 -22.69
CA PHE A 124 -20.96 13.37 -22.63
C PHE A 124 -20.62 12.84 -24.03
N LEU A 125 -21.59 12.81 -24.94
CA LEU A 125 -21.37 12.43 -26.34
C LEU A 125 -20.48 13.44 -27.07
N LEU A 126 -20.61 14.74 -26.79
CA LEU A 126 -19.75 15.78 -27.36
C LEU A 126 -18.29 15.59 -26.92
N VAL A 127 -18.05 15.26 -25.65
CA VAL A 127 -16.72 14.95 -25.12
C VAL A 127 -16.15 13.66 -25.73
N LEU A 128 -16.94 12.59 -25.79
CA LEU A 128 -16.53 11.32 -26.39
C LEU A 128 -16.19 11.45 -27.87
N PHE A 129 -16.99 12.21 -28.63
CA PHE A 129 -16.77 12.44 -30.06
C PHE A 129 -15.60 13.39 -30.33
N GLY A 130 -15.40 14.39 -29.46
CA GLY A 130 -14.19 15.23 -29.45
C GLY A 130 -12.92 14.38 -29.27
N ILE A 131 -12.89 13.51 -28.27
CA ILE A 131 -11.75 12.61 -28.01
C ILE A 131 -11.52 11.66 -29.19
N GLY A 132 -12.59 11.05 -29.74
CA GLY A 132 -12.47 10.13 -30.87
C GLY A 132 -11.91 10.77 -32.15
N THR A 133 -12.29 12.03 -32.43
CA THR A 133 -11.77 12.76 -33.60
C THR A 133 -10.34 13.25 -33.40
N THR A 134 -9.97 13.73 -32.20
CA THR A 134 -8.59 14.14 -31.89
C THR A 134 -7.62 12.94 -31.86
N ALA A 135 -8.08 11.75 -31.45
CA ALA A 135 -7.28 10.52 -31.50
C ALA A 135 -7.01 10.04 -32.95
N PHE A 136 -7.91 10.33 -33.89
CA PHE A 136 -7.75 9.97 -35.31
C PHE A 136 -6.87 10.94 -36.10
N THR A 137 -6.84 12.22 -35.70
CA THR A 137 -5.97 13.24 -36.30
C THR A 137 -4.76 13.45 -35.39
N HIS A 138 -3.65 12.74 -35.64
CA HIS A 138 -2.35 12.81 -34.93
C HIS A 138 -1.81 14.25 -34.71
N THR A 139 -2.43 15.04 -33.84
CA THR A 139 -2.09 16.44 -33.61
C THR A 139 -1.71 16.60 -32.15
N ASN A 140 -0.42 16.89 -31.94
CA ASN A 140 0.26 16.98 -30.66
C ASN A 140 -0.13 18.27 -29.90
N ASN A 141 -1.34 18.34 -29.34
CA ASN A 141 -1.79 19.50 -28.57
C ASN A 141 -1.64 19.27 -27.05
N ASN A 142 -0.68 20.00 -26.47
CA ASN A 142 -0.20 19.99 -25.08
C ASN A 142 -1.20 20.44 -23.99
N LEU A 143 -2.51 20.57 -24.27
CA LEU A 143 -3.49 21.15 -23.33
C LEU A 143 -4.18 20.13 -22.41
N LEU A 144 -4.07 18.83 -22.70
CA LEU A 144 -4.64 17.74 -21.91
C LEU A 144 -3.53 16.76 -21.52
N ARG A 145 -2.75 17.11 -20.49
CA ARG A 145 -1.89 16.16 -19.75
C ARG A 145 -2.70 15.26 -18.80
N PHE A 146 -3.93 14.91 -19.16
CA PHE A 146 -4.58 13.72 -18.62
C PHE A 146 -4.18 12.58 -19.57
N SER A 147 -3.14 11.85 -19.19
CA SER A 147 -2.68 10.66 -19.91
C SER A 147 -3.69 9.54 -19.72
N PHE A 148 -4.84 9.60 -20.39
CA PHE A 148 -5.71 8.43 -20.53
C PHE A 148 -5.06 7.49 -21.54
N ASN A 149 -4.06 6.73 -21.09
CA ASN A 149 -3.51 5.64 -21.90
C ASN A 149 -4.60 4.57 -22.08
N GLY A 150 -4.59 3.85 -23.21
CA GLY A 150 -5.51 2.71 -23.43
C GLY A 150 -5.42 1.62 -22.34
N GLU A 151 -4.32 1.62 -21.59
CA GLU A 151 -3.97 0.76 -20.46
C GLU A 151 -4.89 0.97 -19.24
N ASP A 152 -5.24 2.22 -18.92
CA ASP A 152 -6.20 2.53 -17.85
C ASP A 152 -7.63 2.15 -18.26
N TRP A 153 -7.92 2.18 -19.55
CA TRP A 153 -9.20 1.73 -20.10
C TRP A 153 -9.37 0.21 -20.06
N GLU A 154 -8.30 -0.58 -20.07
CA GLU A 154 -8.36 -2.04 -19.93
C GLU A 154 -8.53 -2.47 -18.47
N LYS A 155 -7.90 -1.79 -17.51
CA LYS A 155 -8.23 -2.00 -16.08
C LYS A 155 -9.66 -1.55 -15.74
N PHE A 156 -10.16 -0.53 -16.43
CA PHE A 156 -11.52 0.00 -16.24
C PHE A 156 -12.62 -0.79 -16.97
N ALA A 157 -12.35 -1.30 -18.17
CA ALA A 157 -13.33 -1.96 -19.04
C ALA A 157 -13.05 -3.45 -19.33
N GLY A 158 -11.92 -3.99 -18.90
CA GLY A 158 -11.59 -5.41 -18.98
C GLY A 158 -12.14 -6.19 -17.78
N THR A 159 -12.31 -7.49 -17.96
CA THR A 159 -12.68 -8.42 -16.89
C THR A 159 -11.44 -8.87 -16.14
N LYS A 160 -11.54 -8.97 -14.81
CA LYS A 160 -10.47 -9.51 -13.97
C LYS A 160 -10.45 -11.04 -14.12
N HIS A 161 -9.28 -11.59 -14.39
CA HIS A 161 -9.03 -13.02 -14.36
C HIS A 161 -7.89 -13.32 -13.39
N GLU A 162 -8.03 -14.41 -12.66
CA GLU A 162 -7.10 -14.81 -11.60
C GLU A 162 -6.64 -16.26 -11.83
N ALA A 163 -5.41 -16.56 -11.43
CA ALA A 163 -4.90 -17.93 -11.38
C ALA A 163 -3.91 -18.12 -10.24
N ASP A 164 -4.02 -19.29 -9.60
CA ASP A 164 -3.08 -19.79 -8.60
C ASP A 164 -2.32 -20.98 -9.19
N PRO A 165 -1.19 -20.77 -9.89
CA PRO A 165 -0.35 -21.87 -10.33
C PRO A 165 0.10 -22.73 -9.15
N ALA A 166 0.33 -24.02 -9.41
CA ALA A 166 0.83 -24.94 -8.39
C ALA A 166 2.14 -24.42 -7.77
N PRO A 167 2.34 -24.58 -6.44
CA PRO A 167 3.52 -24.09 -5.76
C PRO A 167 4.77 -24.74 -6.36
N SER A 168 5.77 -23.92 -6.60
CA SER A 168 7.07 -24.37 -7.09
C SER A 168 7.98 -24.64 -5.91
N ILE A 169 8.44 -25.90 -5.80
CA ILE A 169 9.29 -26.35 -4.71
C ILE A 169 10.65 -26.74 -5.27
N VAL A 170 11.70 -26.08 -4.79
CA VAL A 170 13.06 -26.27 -5.29
C VAL A 170 14.00 -26.50 -4.10
N ALA A 171 14.87 -27.51 -4.18
CA ALA A 171 15.87 -27.73 -3.15
C ALA A 171 16.84 -26.54 -3.07
N LEU A 172 17.06 -26.02 -1.86
CA LEU A 172 17.89 -24.85 -1.64
C LEU A 172 19.10 -25.21 -0.77
N PRO A 173 20.32 -25.31 -1.34
CA PRO A 173 21.52 -25.59 -0.57
C PRO A 173 21.79 -24.54 0.51
N ALA A 174 22.35 -24.96 1.65
CA ALA A 174 22.71 -24.04 2.72
C ALA A 174 23.70 -22.95 2.24
N GLY A 175 23.47 -21.69 2.65
CA GLY A 175 24.30 -20.55 2.25
C GLY A 175 23.99 -20.00 0.86
N SER A 176 22.88 -20.41 0.24
CA SER A 176 22.39 -19.81 -1.00
C SER A 176 21.93 -18.36 -0.81
N ALA A 177 21.91 -17.61 -1.90
CA ALA A 177 21.26 -16.31 -1.99
C ALA A 177 20.07 -16.36 -2.96
N ILE A 178 19.00 -15.65 -2.66
CA ILE A 178 17.82 -15.52 -3.51
C ILE A 178 17.71 -14.07 -3.98
N PHE A 179 17.49 -13.90 -5.28
CA PHE A 179 17.17 -12.63 -5.92
C PHE A 179 15.73 -12.69 -6.44
N ILE A 180 14.89 -11.77 -6.01
CA ILE A 180 13.48 -11.69 -6.40
C ILE A 180 13.28 -10.39 -7.18
N GLU A 181 12.78 -10.49 -8.40
CA GLU A 181 12.40 -9.35 -9.23
C GLU A 181 10.91 -9.44 -9.54
N ASN A 182 10.12 -8.57 -8.92
CA ASN A 182 8.69 -8.48 -9.15
C ASN A 182 8.29 -7.07 -9.61
N PRO A 183 7.99 -6.87 -10.91
CA PRO A 183 7.60 -5.57 -11.43
C PRO A 183 6.26 -5.06 -10.87
N HIS A 184 5.29 -5.96 -10.64
CA HIS A 184 3.92 -5.62 -10.24
C HIS A 184 3.33 -6.72 -9.35
N GLY A 185 2.85 -6.33 -8.16
CA GLY A 185 2.29 -7.22 -7.15
C GLY A 185 3.14 -7.25 -5.89
N ASP A 186 2.55 -7.77 -4.83
CA ASP A 186 3.16 -7.79 -3.51
C ASP A 186 4.22 -8.89 -3.42
N VAL A 187 5.20 -8.72 -2.53
CA VAL A 187 6.24 -9.73 -2.28
C VAL A 187 6.33 -10.00 -0.79
N SER A 188 5.98 -11.22 -0.38
CA SER A 188 6.12 -11.71 0.98
C SER A 188 7.20 -12.79 1.05
N VAL A 189 8.27 -12.54 1.82
CA VAL A 189 9.37 -13.49 2.01
C VAL A 189 9.48 -13.86 3.48
N THR A 190 9.45 -15.15 3.79
CA THR A 190 9.59 -15.65 5.16
C THR A 190 10.67 -16.71 5.29
N GLY A 191 11.49 -16.59 6.33
CA GLY A 191 12.57 -17.54 6.64
C GLY A 191 12.13 -18.81 7.39
N LEU A 192 10.86 -19.22 7.23
CA LEU A 192 10.22 -20.27 8.02
C LEU A 192 10.16 -21.63 7.30
N SER A 193 10.99 -21.83 6.27
CA SER A 193 11.05 -23.14 5.60
C SER A 193 11.85 -24.15 6.44
N ASP A 194 11.16 -25.13 7.00
CA ASP A 194 11.74 -26.17 7.87
C ASP A 194 12.29 -27.38 7.09
N ASP A 195 11.90 -27.55 5.83
CA ASP A 195 12.30 -28.68 4.98
C ASP A 195 13.58 -28.42 4.16
N GLY A 196 14.16 -27.22 4.31
CA GLY A 196 15.35 -26.83 3.56
C GLY A 196 15.07 -26.52 2.08
N GLN A 197 13.80 -26.33 1.70
CA GLN A 197 13.39 -26.08 0.33
C GLN A 197 12.91 -24.63 0.16
N LEU A 198 13.02 -24.14 -1.07
CA LEU A 198 12.42 -22.91 -1.52
C LEU A 198 10.99 -23.21 -1.98
N HIS A 199 10.01 -22.60 -1.32
CA HIS A 199 8.60 -22.67 -1.72
C HIS A 199 8.19 -21.33 -2.33
N VAL A 200 7.74 -21.35 -3.57
CA VAL A 200 7.24 -20.17 -4.28
C VAL A 200 5.79 -20.40 -4.65
N GLN A 201 4.91 -19.58 -4.09
CA GLN A 201 3.51 -19.50 -4.45
C GLN A 201 3.27 -18.14 -5.12
N ALA A 202 2.55 -18.15 -6.23
CA ALA A 202 2.18 -16.95 -6.96
C ALA A 202 0.66 -16.88 -7.05
N HIS A 203 0.09 -15.70 -6.78
CA HIS A 203 -1.28 -15.36 -7.11
C HIS A 203 -1.24 -14.38 -8.27
N GLN A 204 -1.78 -14.78 -9.43
CA GLN A 204 -1.72 -13.98 -10.65
C GLN A 204 -3.05 -13.30 -10.90
N GLU A 205 -3.01 -12.01 -11.20
CA GLU A 205 -4.16 -11.24 -11.65
C GLU A 205 -3.86 -10.61 -13.01
N ILE A 206 -4.82 -10.66 -13.92
CA ILE A 206 -4.72 -9.94 -15.19
C ILE A 206 -6.07 -9.40 -15.65
N TYR A 207 -6.04 -8.21 -16.25
CA TYR A 207 -7.22 -7.58 -16.85
C TYR A 207 -7.16 -7.76 -18.36
N VAL A 208 -8.13 -8.50 -18.93
CA VAL A 208 -8.29 -8.70 -20.38
C VAL A 208 -9.74 -8.50 -20.78
N ARG A 209 -10.01 -8.17 -22.04
CA ARG A 209 -11.38 -7.95 -22.54
C ARG A 209 -12.06 -9.20 -23.07
N ARG A 210 -11.27 -10.24 -23.39
CA ARG A 210 -11.74 -11.49 -23.99
C ARG A 210 -11.27 -12.65 -23.15
N ASP A 211 -12.21 -13.44 -22.64
CA ASP A 211 -11.94 -14.64 -21.84
C ASP A 211 -11.00 -15.61 -22.56
N SER A 212 -11.08 -15.70 -23.89
CA SER A 212 -10.22 -16.58 -24.71
C SER A 212 -8.73 -16.22 -24.65
N GLU A 213 -8.39 -14.98 -24.29
CA GLU A 213 -7.01 -14.49 -24.18
C GLU A 213 -6.47 -14.61 -22.75
N ALA A 214 -7.35 -14.82 -21.75
CA ALA A 214 -7.00 -14.83 -20.33
C ALA A 214 -5.98 -15.94 -20.00
N ASP A 215 -6.19 -17.17 -20.47
CA ASP A 215 -5.32 -18.32 -20.17
C ASP A 215 -3.90 -18.16 -20.75
N GLU A 216 -3.77 -17.53 -21.92
CA GLU A 216 -2.47 -17.22 -22.52
C GLU A 216 -1.80 -16.06 -21.79
N ALA A 217 -2.59 -15.05 -21.42
CA ALA A 217 -2.10 -13.89 -20.69
C ALA A 217 -1.58 -14.28 -19.29
N LEU A 218 -2.31 -15.13 -18.56
CA LEU A 218 -1.93 -15.69 -17.26
C LEU A 218 -0.69 -16.59 -17.36
N ARG A 219 -0.61 -17.49 -18.37
CA ARG A 219 0.59 -18.31 -18.58
C ARG A 219 1.86 -17.49 -18.79
N GLY A 220 1.74 -16.32 -19.42
CA GLY A 220 2.86 -15.40 -19.58
C GLY A 220 3.23 -14.59 -18.32
N LEU A 221 2.52 -14.76 -17.20
CA LEU A 221 2.86 -14.18 -15.88
C LEU A 221 3.55 -15.20 -14.96
N ASN A 222 3.78 -16.43 -15.41
CA ASN A 222 4.44 -17.45 -14.60
C ASN A 222 5.83 -16.99 -14.16
N PRO A 223 6.14 -17.02 -12.86
CA PRO A 223 7.48 -16.69 -12.37
C PRO A 223 8.51 -17.65 -12.96
N ASP A 224 9.59 -17.09 -13.52
CA ASP A 224 10.75 -17.84 -13.97
C ASP A 224 11.71 -18.04 -12.78
N ILE A 225 11.92 -19.30 -12.40
CA ILE A 225 12.82 -19.68 -11.32
C ILE A 225 14.06 -20.30 -11.96
N SER A 226 15.16 -19.56 -11.92
CA SER A 226 16.45 -20.00 -12.46
C SER A 226 17.47 -20.19 -11.34
N ASN A 227 18.37 -21.15 -11.53
CA ASN A 227 19.46 -21.45 -10.61
C ASN A 227 20.80 -21.25 -11.33
N SER A 228 21.67 -20.42 -10.75
CA SER A 228 23.07 -20.27 -11.13
C SER A 228 23.96 -20.63 -9.92
N GLY A 229 24.16 -21.92 -9.71
CA GLY A 229 24.98 -22.46 -8.61
C GLY A 229 24.36 -22.24 -7.23
N ASN A 230 24.89 -21.28 -6.47
CA ASN A 230 24.39 -20.91 -5.14
C ASN A 230 23.44 -19.70 -5.15
N ASN A 231 23.20 -19.12 -6.33
CA ASN A 231 22.33 -17.96 -6.51
C ASN A 231 21.06 -18.38 -7.25
N PHE A 232 19.92 -18.22 -6.60
CA PHE A 232 18.60 -18.48 -7.16
C PHE A 232 17.96 -17.16 -7.55
N SER A 233 17.29 -17.13 -8.69
CA SER A 233 16.60 -15.93 -9.18
C SER A 233 15.14 -16.28 -9.48
N ILE A 234 14.22 -15.52 -8.89
CA ILE A 234 12.79 -15.56 -9.15
C ILE A 234 12.44 -14.28 -9.90
N LYS A 235 12.06 -14.40 -11.17
CA LYS A 235 11.73 -13.25 -12.02
C LYS A 235 10.31 -13.36 -12.54
N VAL A 236 9.49 -12.36 -12.22
CA VAL A 236 8.14 -12.25 -12.79
C VAL A 236 8.21 -11.45 -14.09
N PRO A 237 7.69 -11.97 -15.22
CA PRO A 237 7.59 -11.21 -16.46
C PRO A 237 6.71 -9.96 -16.28
N ALA A 238 7.21 -8.79 -16.68
CA ALA A 238 6.44 -7.56 -16.61
C ALA A 238 5.33 -7.55 -17.69
N LYS A 239 4.07 -7.44 -17.27
CA LYS A 239 2.94 -7.13 -18.15
C LYS A 239 2.16 -5.91 -17.62
N PRO A 240 1.82 -4.91 -18.44
CA PRO A 240 1.17 -3.68 -17.98
C PRO A 240 -0.17 -3.89 -17.25
N THR A 241 -0.96 -4.88 -17.68
CA THR A 241 -2.29 -5.20 -17.13
C THR A 241 -2.28 -6.38 -16.15
N GLY A 242 -1.09 -6.92 -15.84
CA GLY A 242 -0.93 -8.05 -14.94
C GLY A 242 -0.20 -7.68 -13.65
N SER A 243 -0.56 -8.35 -12.57
CA SER A 243 0.15 -8.33 -11.29
C SER A 243 0.30 -9.76 -10.77
N VAL A 244 1.37 -10.00 -10.03
CA VAL A 244 1.64 -11.29 -9.42
C VAL A 244 2.05 -11.07 -7.98
N ASP A 245 1.25 -11.53 -7.04
CA ASP A 245 1.62 -11.51 -5.63
C ASP A 245 2.43 -12.77 -5.32
N LEU A 246 3.65 -12.57 -4.83
CA LEU A 246 4.58 -13.66 -4.52
C LEU A 246 4.61 -13.93 -3.02
N THR A 247 4.40 -15.19 -2.66
CA THR A 247 4.69 -15.70 -1.32
C THR A 247 5.86 -16.68 -1.42
N VAL A 248 6.98 -16.33 -0.81
CA VAL A 248 8.23 -17.07 -0.88
C VAL A 248 8.64 -17.52 0.52
N GLN A 249 8.78 -18.83 0.73
CA GLN A 249 9.33 -19.38 1.97
C GLN A 249 10.71 -19.94 1.72
N VAL A 250 11.66 -19.56 2.57
CA VAL A 250 13.08 -19.88 2.43
C VAL A 250 13.60 -20.39 3.77
N PRO A 251 14.67 -21.21 3.80
CA PRO A 251 15.34 -21.54 5.04
C PRO A 251 15.93 -20.27 5.65
N GLY A 252 15.77 -20.06 6.97
CA GLY A 252 16.15 -18.80 7.61
C GLY A 252 17.61 -18.37 7.42
N GLY A 253 18.53 -19.27 7.12
CA GLY A 253 19.95 -18.93 6.82
C GLY A 253 20.20 -18.32 5.44
N THR A 254 19.18 -18.12 4.61
CA THR A 254 19.29 -17.68 3.22
C THR A 254 19.41 -16.17 3.11
N ALA A 255 20.35 -15.67 2.30
CA ALA A 255 20.44 -14.24 1.99
C ALA A 255 19.36 -13.85 0.98
N VAL A 256 18.63 -12.75 1.22
CA VAL A 256 17.47 -12.36 0.40
C VAL A 256 17.70 -10.98 -0.21
N THR A 257 17.56 -10.89 -1.53
CA THR A 257 17.51 -9.62 -2.25
C THR A 257 16.18 -9.48 -2.97
N VAL A 258 15.41 -8.44 -2.66
CA VAL A 258 14.11 -8.15 -3.30
C VAL A 258 14.19 -6.86 -4.09
N ASN A 259 13.75 -6.89 -5.34
CA ASN A 259 13.53 -5.74 -6.19
C ASN A 259 12.05 -5.71 -6.60
N SER A 260 11.29 -4.79 -5.99
CA SER A 260 9.88 -4.58 -6.26
C SER A 260 9.67 -3.30 -7.08
N GLY A 261 8.91 -3.43 -8.17
CA GLY A 261 8.51 -2.30 -9.01
C GLY A 261 7.31 -1.56 -8.45
N ARG A 262 6.19 -2.26 -8.23
CA ARG A 262 4.98 -1.75 -7.59
C ARG A 262 4.32 -2.86 -6.77
N GLY A 263 4.15 -2.63 -5.48
CA GLY A 263 3.55 -3.57 -4.54
C GLY A 263 4.30 -3.55 -3.23
N ASP A 264 3.64 -4.01 -2.18
CA ASP A 264 4.18 -3.97 -0.83
C ASP A 264 5.18 -5.11 -0.62
N VAL A 265 6.23 -4.84 0.15
CA VAL A 265 7.30 -5.82 0.42
C VAL A 265 7.31 -6.17 1.89
N HIS A 266 7.06 -7.43 2.19
CA HIS A 266 7.09 -7.98 3.54
C HIS A 266 8.25 -8.98 3.63
N VAL A 267 9.19 -8.77 4.54
CA VAL A 267 10.30 -9.72 4.76
C VAL A 267 10.42 -10.03 6.24
N GLY A 268 10.43 -11.32 6.60
CA GLY A 268 10.67 -11.67 7.99
C GLY A 268 11.25 -13.03 8.31
N ASN A 269 11.70 -13.18 9.55
CA ASN A 269 12.31 -14.40 10.10
C ASN A 269 13.60 -14.85 9.37
N ILE A 270 14.37 -13.91 8.82
CA ILE A 270 15.62 -14.19 8.11
C ILE A 270 16.81 -14.02 9.04
N ARG A 271 17.68 -15.03 9.13
CA ARG A 271 18.90 -15.03 9.95
C ARG A 271 20.12 -14.47 9.21
N SER A 272 20.05 -14.32 7.89
CA SER A 272 21.11 -13.77 7.03
C SER A 272 20.81 -12.31 6.61
N GLY A 273 21.64 -11.76 5.73
CA GLY A 273 21.49 -10.41 5.21
C GLY A 273 20.28 -10.25 4.27
N VAL A 274 19.61 -9.10 4.37
CA VAL A 274 18.45 -8.74 3.56
C VAL A 274 18.71 -7.43 2.83
N LYS A 275 18.47 -7.40 1.52
CA LYS A 275 18.54 -6.19 0.68
C LYS A 275 17.21 -5.99 -0.03
N ILE A 276 16.58 -4.83 0.15
CA ILE A 276 15.28 -4.50 -0.45
C ILE A 276 15.45 -3.25 -1.29
N THR A 277 14.93 -3.27 -2.51
CA THR A 277 14.73 -2.09 -3.35
C THR A 277 13.26 -2.04 -3.71
N ALA A 278 12.53 -1.08 -3.14
CA ALA A 278 11.11 -0.86 -3.35
C ALA A 278 10.92 0.45 -4.12
N ASN A 279 10.45 0.36 -5.35
CA ASN A 279 10.21 1.55 -6.18
C ASN A 279 8.85 2.18 -5.89
N ARG A 280 7.86 1.39 -5.48
CA ARG A 280 6.52 1.83 -5.11
C ARG A 280 5.87 0.78 -4.21
N GLY A 281 5.28 1.21 -3.09
CA GLY A 281 4.66 0.32 -2.10
C GLY A 281 5.34 0.42 -0.74
N ASP A 282 4.67 -0.07 0.28
CA ASP A 282 5.15 -0.06 1.65
C ASP A 282 6.15 -1.20 1.89
N VAL A 283 7.02 -1.03 2.88
CA VAL A 283 8.04 -2.02 3.21
C VAL A 283 7.96 -2.36 4.70
N ASP A 284 7.72 -3.62 5.00
CA ASP A 284 7.68 -4.19 6.35
C ASP A 284 8.78 -5.23 6.51
N VAL A 285 9.69 -5.01 7.46
CA VAL A 285 10.80 -5.90 7.76
C VAL A 285 10.77 -6.28 9.24
N LYS A 286 10.66 -7.59 9.53
CA LYS A 286 10.51 -8.10 10.90
C LYS A 286 11.42 -9.27 11.23
N ALA A 287 11.97 -9.30 12.44
CA ALA A 287 12.71 -10.44 12.97
C ALA A 287 13.89 -10.86 12.06
N ILE A 288 14.84 -9.93 11.85
CA ILE A 288 16.03 -10.18 11.02
C ILE A 288 17.28 -10.27 11.91
N THR A 289 18.04 -11.35 11.78
CA THR A 289 19.30 -11.48 12.54
C THR A 289 20.48 -10.82 11.83
N GLY A 290 20.53 -10.88 10.50
CA GLY A 290 21.58 -10.28 9.68
C GLY A 290 21.40 -8.77 9.41
N PRO A 291 22.29 -8.16 8.61
CA PRO A 291 22.17 -6.76 8.22
C PRO A 291 21.02 -6.52 7.23
N VAL A 292 20.35 -5.38 7.34
CA VAL A 292 19.26 -4.94 6.47
C VAL A 292 19.69 -3.71 5.68
N VAL A 293 19.56 -3.75 4.35
CA VAL A 293 19.73 -2.59 3.47
C VAL A 293 18.44 -2.37 2.71
N ALA A 294 17.72 -1.29 3.02
CA ALA A 294 16.46 -0.93 2.36
C ALA A 294 16.63 0.32 1.52
N ARG A 295 16.20 0.27 0.27
CA ARG A 295 16.13 1.40 -0.65
C ARG A 295 14.68 1.66 -1.05
N VAL A 296 14.17 2.84 -0.73
CA VAL A 296 12.78 3.23 -1.00
C VAL A 296 12.78 4.46 -1.92
N ASN A 297 12.11 4.38 -3.06
CA ASN A 297 12.16 5.43 -4.08
C ASN A 297 10.83 6.19 -4.28
N HIS A 298 9.83 5.98 -3.42
CA HIS A 298 8.52 6.63 -3.53
C HIS A 298 8.16 7.46 -2.32
N ARG A 299 7.83 8.72 -2.56
CA ARG A 299 7.33 9.67 -1.57
C ARG A 299 6.21 9.16 -0.66
N ASP A 300 5.31 8.31 -1.16
CA ASP A 300 4.11 7.89 -0.42
C ASP A 300 4.31 6.53 0.28
N ALA A 301 5.52 5.97 0.27
CA ALA A 301 5.81 4.67 0.86
C ALA A 301 6.16 4.76 2.35
N SER A 302 5.52 3.93 3.16
CA SER A 302 5.83 3.76 4.57
C SER A 302 6.85 2.64 4.78
N LEU A 303 7.87 2.89 5.60
CA LEU A 303 8.90 1.90 5.93
C LEU A 303 8.83 1.54 7.42
N SER A 304 8.61 0.25 7.71
CA SER A 304 8.57 -0.32 9.05
C SER A 304 9.66 -1.38 9.20
N ILE A 305 10.60 -1.19 10.14
CA ILE A 305 11.68 -2.13 10.43
C ILE A 305 11.69 -2.44 11.92
N PHE A 306 11.42 -3.68 12.30
CA PHE A 306 11.31 -4.09 13.70
C PHE A 306 12.10 -5.38 14.01
N ASN A 307 12.67 -5.42 15.21
CA ASN A 307 13.38 -6.58 15.75
C ASN A 307 14.52 -7.02 14.81
N VAL A 308 15.57 -6.20 14.72
CA VAL A 308 16.75 -6.47 13.90
C VAL A 308 17.98 -6.55 14.77
N THR A 309 18.71 -7.65 14.66
CA THR A 309 19.96 -7.82 15.42
C THR A 309 21.16 -7.20 14.71
N GLY A 310 21.20 -7.26 13.38
CA GLY A 310 22.25 -6.66 12.56
C GLY A 310 22.13 -5.14 12.39
N SER A 311 22.99 -4.57 11.55
CA SER A 311 22.91 -3.15 11.18
C SER A 311 21.77 -2.89 10.19
N VAL A 312 21.18 -1.71 10.27
CA VAL A 312 20.12 -1.24 9.38
C VAL A 312 20.64 -0.03 8.60
N SER A 313 20.57 -0.10 7.27
CA SER A 313 20.85 1.02 6.37
C SER A 313 19.62 1.28 5.51
N VAL A 314 19.09 2.50 5.60
CA VAL A 314 17.93 2.95 4.84
C VAL A 314 18.35 4.11 3.96
N GLU A 315 18.09 3.99 2.65
CA GLU A 315 18.37 5.05 1.69
C GLU A 315 17.14 5.40 0.84
N GLY A 316 16.93 6.69 0.56
CA GLY A 316 15.98 7.14 -0.47
C GLY A 316 14.95 8.15 0.03
N ARG A 317 13.69 8.00 -0.38
CA ARG A 317 12.58 8.90 0.02
C ARG A 317 11.31 8.10 0.28
N GLY A 318 10.63 8.41 1.37
CA GLY A 318 9.39 7.77 1.83
C GLY A 318 8.48 8.77 2.54
N ASP A 319 7.32 8.32 2.99
CA ASP A 319 6.40 9.14 3.77
C ASP A 319 6.75 9.03 5.25
N ALA A 320 6.45 7.87 5.85
CA ALA A 320 6.71 7.56 7.23
C ALA A 320 7.87 6.58 7.40
N LEU A 321 8.64 6.77 8.48
CA LEU A 321 9.67 5.84 8.93
C LEU A 321 9.38 5.35 10.34
N SER A 322 9.30 4.04 10.54
CA SER A 322 9.19 3.41 11.87
C SER A 322 10.29 2.38 12.05
N VAL A 323 11.21 2.62 12.99
CA VAL A 323 12.34 1.72 13.27
C VAL A 323 12.36 1.37 14.75
N GLY A 324 12.26 0.10 15.09
CA GLY A 324 12.16 -0.34 16.48
C GLY A 324 12.95 -1.58 16.81
N GLU A 325 13.44 -1.65 18.05
CA GLU A 325 14.08 -2.86 18.60
C GLU A 325 15.31 -3.30 17.78
N ILE A 326 16.26 -2.39 17.61
CA ILE A 326 17.45 -2.63 16.80
C ILE A 326 18.67 -2.81 17.71
N ASN A 327 19.37 -3.94 17.60
CA ASN A 327 20.59 -4.18 18.38
C ASN A 327 21.84 -3.63 17.69
N GLY A 328 21.85 -3.52 16.35
CA GLY A 328 22.96 -2.98 15.57
C GLY A 328 22.89 -1.46 15.35
N SER A 329 23.77 -0.95 14.50
CA SER A 329 23.79 0.45 14.09
C SER A 329 22.67 0.78 13.09
N VAL A 330 22.12 1.99 13.16
CA VAL A 330 21.09 2.49 12.25
C VAL A 330 21.66 3.67 11.45
N ASN A 331 21.67 3.56 10.13
CA ASN A 331 22.02 4.66 9.23
C ASN A 331 20.83 4.94 8.31
N ILE A 332 20.29 6.16 8.38
CA ILE A 332 19.14 6.59 7.60
C ILE A 332 19.57 7.80 6.79
N LYS A 333 19.55 7.66 5.46
CA LYS A 333 19.89 8.72 4.52
C LYS A 333 18.75 8.94 3.52
N GLY A 334 18.00 10.00 3.70
CA GLY A 334 16.82 10.21 2.85
C GLY A 334 15.85 11.22 3.40
N ASP A 335 14.81 11.49 2.63
CA ASP A 335 13.72 12.39 3.04
C ASP A 335 12.48 11.57 3.39
N PHE A 336 12.01 11.69 4.63
CA PHE A 336 10.77 11.08 5.11
C PHE A 336 9.80 12.21 5.47
N PHE A 337 8.72 12.34 4.70
CA PHE A 337 7.90 13.56 4.69
C PHE A 337 6.97 13.66 5.89
N SER A 338 6.26 12.60 6.27
CA SER A 338 5.37 12.63 7.44
C SER A 338 6.12 12.55 8.78
N GLY A 339 7.43 12.32 8.74
CA GLY A 339 8.27 12.20 9.92
C GLY A 339 8.84 10.80 10.16
N GLY A 340 9.32 10.57 11.38
CA GLY A 340 9.96 9.33 11.76
C GLY A 340 9.80 9.00 13.24
N HIS A 341 9.57 7.72 13.53
CA HIS A 341 9.50 7.17 14.87
C HIS A 341 10.60 6.12 15.05
N LEU A 342 11.52 6.37 15.98
CA LEU A 342 12.57 5.41 16.32
C LEU A 342 12.39 4.99 17.77
N GLN A 343 12.55 3.71 18.09
CA GLN A 343 12.48 3.23 19.47
C GLN A 343 13.49 2.11 19.75
N HIS A 344 14.03 2.09 20.97
CA HIS A 344 14.87 1.00 21.48
C HIS A 344 16.00 0.57 20.51
N VAL A 345 16.95 1.48 20.25
CA VAL A 345 18.12 1.22 19.39
C VAL A 345 19.37 1.16 20.26
N ARG A 346 20.01 -0.01 20.33
CA ARG A 346 21.18 -0.23 21.19
C ARG A 346 22.50 0.22 20.56
N GLY A 347 22.55 0.32 19.24
CA GLY A 347 23.72 0.80 18.49
C GLY A 347 23.64 2.28 18.14
N PRO A 348 24.69 2.83 17.50
CA PRO A 348 24.70 4.21 17.04
C PRO A 348 23.66 4.45 15.94
N ILE A 349 23.03 5.61 16.00
CA ILE A 349 22.05 6.12 15.04
C ILE A 349 22.67 7.32 14.34
N ASP A 350 22.71 7.25 13.00
CA ASP A 350 22.99 8.39 12.15
C ASP A 350 21.80 8.61 11.21
N LEU A 351 21.16 9.76 11.33
CA LEU A 351 20.02 10.17 10.52
C LEU A 351 20.37 11.46 9.80
N ASN A 352 20.31 11.42 8.48
CA ASN A 352 20.58 12.53 7.59
C ASN A 352 19.43 12.70 6.61
N THR A 353 18.61 13.72 6.85
CA THR A 353 17.51 14.16 5.99
C THR A 353 17.82 15.55 5.46
N GLY A 354 17.08 16.01 4.45
CA GLY A 354 17.26 17.36 3.91
C GLY A 354 17.05 18.50 4.93
N LYS A 355 16.45 18.24 6.10
CA LYS A 355 16.15 19.25 7.13
C LYS A 355 16.71 18.95 8.53
N ILE A 356 17.07 17.71 8.81
CA ILE A 356 17.48 17.23 10.13
C ILE A 356 18.73 16.37 9.98
N THR A 357 19.78 16.71 10.72
CA THR A 357 20.92 15.82 10.95
C THR A 357 20.94 15.45 12.42
N LEU A 358 20.92 14.15 12.72
CA LEU A 358 20.90 13.62 14.07
C LEU A 358 21.92 12.49 14.16
N SER A 359 22.84 12.57 15.10
CA SER A 359 23.73 11.48 15.49
C SER A 359 23.57 11.21 16.97
N LEU A 360 23.32 9.95 17.33
CA LEU A 360 23.09 9.51 18.70
C LEU A 360 23.78 8.17 18.94
N ALA A 361 24.48 8.00 20.07
CA ALA A 361 25.17 6.75 20.36
C ALA A 361 24.25 5.60 20.76
N ARG A 362 23.15 5.88 21.48
CA ARG A 362 22.15 4.88 21.86
C ARG A 362 20.80 5.52 22.21
N LEU A 363 19.72 4.83 21.89
CA LEU A 363 18.35 5.21 22.22
C LEU A 363 17.67 4.11 23.06
N ASP A 364 17.45 4.37 24.35
CA ASP A 364 16.78 3.42 25.25
C ASP A 364 15.25 3.63 25.30
N GLY A 365 14.75 4.77 24.82
CA GLY A 365 13.34 5.12 24.74
C GLY A 365 12.94 5.31 23.29
N GLU A 366 12.46 6.51 22.95
CA GLU A 366 11.95 6.83 21.63
C GLU A 366 12.40 8.20 21.10
N ILE A 367 12.38 8.34 19.78
CA ILE A 367 12.53 9.59 19.07
C ILE A 367 11.31 9.75 18.17
N ASN A 368 10.59 10.86 18.35
CA ASN A 368 9.52 11.28 17.46
C ASN A 368 9.99 12.49 16.68
N LEU A 369 10.06 12.34 15.36
CA LEU A 369 10.40 13.39 14.40
C LEU A 369 9.10 13.79 13.70
N ASP A 370 8.49 14.91 14.08
CA ASP A 370 7.33 15.45 13.36
C ASP A 370 7.78 16.19 12.09
N GLU A 371 6.93 16.25 11.05
CA GLU A 371 7.20 17.03 9.83
C GLU A 371 7.26 18.54 10.09
N SER A 372 6.53 19.08 11.06
CA SER A 372 6.29 20.52 11.16
C SER A 372 6.46 21.13 12.55
N ASP A 373 6.30 20.36 13.61
CA ASP A 373 6.14 20.92 14.95
C ASP A 373 7.38 20.72 15.83
N GLU A 374 7.61 19.47 16.26
CA GLU A 374 8.55 19.16 17.34
C GLU A 374 9.42 17.93 17.04
N ILE A 375 10.67 17.98 17.50
CA ILE A 375 11.53 16.80 17.65
C ILE A 375 11.56 16.44 19.13
N LYS A 376 11.03 15.25 19.46
CA LYS A 376 11.09 14.70 20.82
C LYS A 376 12.12 13.59 20.85
N VAL A 377 13.06 13.67 21.78
CA VAL A 377 14.05 12.62 22.07
C VAL A 377 13.91 12.26 23.53
N GLU A 378 13.53 11.02 23.82
CA GLU A 378 13.37 10.52 25.18
C GLU A 378 14.35 9.39 25.45
N GLN A 379 15.03 9.43 26.60
CA GLN A 379 15.95 8.38 27.05
C GLN A 379 17.12 8.10 26.09
N ALA A 380 17.85 9.15 25.75
CA ALA A 380 19.01 9.05 24.88
C ALA A 380 20.31 8.94 25.70
N ALA A 381 21.25 8.12 25.24
CA ALA A 381 22.62 8.13 25.74
C ALA A 381 23.57 8.68 24.69
N GLY A 382 24.28 9.75 25.05
CA GLY A 382 25.11 10.53 24.15
C GLY A 382 26.46 9.87 23.81
N PRO A 383 27.22 10.48 22.88
CA PRO A 383 27.01 11.82 22.32
C PRO A 383 25.72 11.94 21.48
N LEU A 384 24.99 13.05 21.70
CA LEU A 384 23.85 13.48 20.91
C LEU A 384 24.23 14.75 20.16
N VAL A 385 24.16 14.71 18.83
CA VAL A 385 24.32 15.88 17.96
C VAL A 385 23.04 16.02 17.16
N LEU A 386 22.32 17.12 17.32
CA LEU A 386 21.09 17.42 16.61
C LEU A 386 21.21 18.78 15.93
N ASN A 387 21.04 18.80 14.61
CA ASN A 387 20.99 20.01 13.82
C ASN A 387 19.64 20.06 13.08
N THR A 388 18.91 21.14 13.28
CA THR A 388 17.61 21.43 12.68
C THR A 388 17.49 22.93 12.40
N GLN A 389 16.48 23.35 11.64
CA GLN A 389 16.32 24.76 11.27
C GLN A 389 15.04 25.41 11.81
N LYS A 390 13.92 24.68 11.88
CA LYS A 390 12.59 25.27 12.11
C LYS A 390 11.68 24.34 12.91
N ARG A 391 12.07 24.02 14.15
CA ARG A 391 11.34 23.07 15.01
C ARG A 391 11.57 23.37 16.48
N ASN A 392 10.59 23.03 17.29
CA ASN A 392 10.79 22.88 18.72
C ASN A 392 11.60 21.60 18.97
N VAL A 393 12.52 21.64 19.92
CA VAL A 393 13.36 20.51 20.28
C VAL A 393 13.15 20.21 21.76
N SER A 394 12.68 19.01 22.07
CA SER A 394 12.50 18.52 23.43
C SER A 394 13.33 17.26 23.62
N VAL A 395 14.37 17.37 24.43
CA VAL A 395 15.27 16.26 24.76
C VAL A 395 15.11 15.96 26.24
N THR A 396 14.55 14.80 26.59
CA THR A 396 14.30 14.42 27.97
C THR A 396 15.11 13.18 28.39
N ARG A 397 15.65 13.24 29.61
CA ARG A 397 16.48 12.17 30.20
C ARG A 397 17.64 11.75 29.31
N VAL A 398 18.41 12.73 28.84
CA VAL A 398 19.63 12.50 28.09
C VAL A 398 20.84 12.36 29.02
N THR A 399 21.76 11.46 28.70
CA THR A 399 23.03 11.28 29.41
C THR A 399 24.21 11.58 28.47
N GLY A 400 25.37 11.96 29.02
CA GLY A 400 26.55 12.26 28.22
C GLY A 400 26.50 13.62 27.52
N GLN A 401 27.28 13.76 26.44
CA GLN A 401 27.43 15.02 25.69
C GLN A 401 26.19 15.31 24.83
N VAL A 402 25.79 16.58 24.78
CA VAL A 402 24.69 17.08 23.95
C VAL A 402 25.12 18.32 23.16
N SER A 403 24.90 18.32 21.86
CA SER A 403 25.09 19.46 20.98
C SER A 403 23.82 19.66 20.14
N VAL A 404 23.15 20.80 20.33
CA VAL A 404 21.92 21.14 19.59
C VAL A 404 22.13 22.46 18.86
N ALA A 405 21.93 22.44 17.55
CA ALA A 405 21.90 23.63 16.70
C ALA A 405 20.50 23.79 16.10
N ASN A 406 19.88 24.95 16.32
CA ASN A 406 18.58 25.31 15.78
C ASN A 406 18.57 26.78 15.32
N SER A 407 17.64 27.14 14.44
CA SER A 407 17.46 28.55 14.03
C SER A 407 16.12 29.14 14.48
N TYR A 408 15.08 28.32 14.60
CA TYR A 408 13.75 28.75 15.02
C TYR A 408 13.07 27.66 15.83
N GLY A 409 12.50 28.05 16.96
CA GLY A 409 11.77 27.18 17.88
C GLY A 409 12.49 27.05 19.22
N ASP A 410 11.75 26.62 20.23
CA ASP A 410 12.25 26.50 21.59
C ASP A 410 13.08 25.22 21.75
N VAL A 411 14.11 25.29 22.58
CA VAL A 411 15.02 24.17 22.85
C VAL A 411 14.98 23.84 24.33
N ASN A 412 14.36 22.71 24.66
CA ASN A 412 14.20 22.20 26.01
C ASN A 412 15.06 20.95 26.18
N ILE A 413 16.07 21.00 27.05
CA ILE A 413 16.98 19.89 27.31
C ILE A 413 16.96 19.54 28.79
N ALA A 414 16.49 18.34 29.13
CA ALA A 414 16.53 17.80 30.48
C ALA A 414 17.53 16.64 30.56
N SER A 415 18.69 16.92 31.16
CA SER A 415 19.76 15.94 31.32
C SER A 415 19.61 15.14 32.62
N THR A 416 20.07 13.89 32.61
CA THR A 416 20.19 13.05 33.80
C THR A 416 21.63 12.56 33.97
N ALA A 417 21.98 12.10 35.17
CA ALA A 417 23.33 11.64 35.46
C ALA A 417 23.67 10.35 34.70
N PRO A 418 24.88 10.20 34.14
CA PRO A 418 25.98 11.17 34.14
C PRO A 418 25.79 12.28 33.08
N VAL A 419 26.01 13.53 33.48
CA VAL A 419 25.95 14.71 32.60
C VAL A 419 27.28 14.87 31.86
N GLY A 420 27.24 15.18 30.57
CA GLY A 420 28.40 15.58 29.78
C GLY A 420 28.37 17.06 29.39
N PRO A 421 29.32 17.53 28.55
CA PRO A 421 29.28 18.89 28.02
C PRO A 421 28.00 19.15 27.23
N ILE A 422 27.42 20.34 27.37
CA ILE A 422 26.21 20.75 26.66
C ILE A 422 26.53 21.99 25.85
N THR A 423 26.23 21.96 24.56
CA THR A 423 26.31 23.13 23.67
C THR A 423 24.98 23.31 22.98
N VAL A 424 24.38 24.49 23.13
CA VAL A 424 23.14 24.86 22.47
C VAL A 424 23.38 26.15 21.71
N GLU A 425 23.15 26.10 20.41
CA GLU A 425 23.14 27.27 19.53
C GLU A 425 21.74 27.41 18.97
N ASN A 426 21.03 28.45 19.39
CA ASN A 426 19.75 28.84 18.83
C ASN A 426 19.83 30.24 18.23
N HIS A 427 18.90 30.59 17.35
CA HIS A 427 18.79 31.97 16.84
C HIS A 427 17.52 32.65 17.33
N ASN A 428 16.38 31.96 17.29
CA ASN A 428 15.11 32.48 17.80
C ASN A 428 14.35 31.41 18.58
N GLY A 429 14.01 31.71 19.83
CA GLY A 429 13.28 30.82 20.73
C GLY A 429 13.95 30.72 22.10
N GLU A 430 13.18 30.30 23.10
CA GLU A 430 13.67 30.07 24.46
C GLU A 430 14.60 28.87 24.50
N VAL A 431 15.64 28.95 25.32
CA VAL A 431 16.53 27.82 25.61
C VAL A 431 16.42 27.48 27.09
N GLU A 432 15.82 26.33 27.38
CA GLU A 432 15.71 25.79 28.73
C GLU A 432 16.62 24.57 28.90
N VAL A 433 17.51 24.62 29.88
CA VAL A 433 18.37 23.49 30.23
C VAL A 433 18.15 23.11 31.69
N SER A 434 17.66 21.90 31.90
CA SER A 434 17.41 21.29 33.19
C SER A 434 18.53 20.30 33.55
N LEU A 435 19.17 20.54 34.70
CA LEU A 435 20.33 19.77 35.18
C LEU A 435 20.08 19.18 36.58
N PRO A 436 20.67 18.01 36.89
CA PRO A 436 20.65 17.46 38.24
C PRO A 436 21.28 18.40 39.27
N SER A 437 20.74 18.41 40.49
CA SER A 437 21.14 19.33 41.57
C SER A 437 22.60 19.20 42.00
N ARG A 438 23.17 18.00 41.80
CA ARG A 438 24.56 17.67 42.16
C ARG A 438 25.56 17.79 41.01
N SER A 439 25.15 18.33 39.86
CA SER A 439 26.05 18.48 38.72
C SER A 439 27.12 19.57 38.99
N ALA A 440 28.34 19.33 38.53
CA ALA A 440 29.46 20.27 38.61
C ALA A 440 29.83 20.73 37.20
N PHE A 441 29.67 22.03 36.95
CA PHE A 441 29.79 22.59 35.60
C PHE A 441 30.21 24.06 35.63
N THR A 442 30.78 24.49 34.52
CA THR A 442 31.03 25.89 34.19
C THR A 442 30.03 26.28 33.12
N VAL A 443 29.28 27.35 33.35
CA VAL A 443 28.27 27.84 32.42
C VAL A 443 28.70 29.14 31.76
N GLN A 444 28.43 29.22 30.47
CA GLN A 444 28.48 30.44 29.68
C GLN A 444 27.21 30.52 28.85
N ALA A 445 26.34 31.45 29.21
CA ALA A 445 25.06 31.68 28.55
C ALA A 445 25.01 33.12 28.04
N ASN A 446 24.73 33.29 26.74
CA ASN A 446 24.68 34.60 26.10
C ASN A 446 23.41 34.73 25.24
N THR A 447 22.67 35.81 25.41
CA THR A 447 21.56 36.24 24.57
C THR A 447 21.71 37.70 24.17
N SER A 448 21.30 38.04 22.95
CA SER A 448 21.38 39.43 22.46
C SER A 448 20.13 40.24 22.82
N ASP A 449 18.96 39.60 22.77
CA ASP A 449 17.65 40.19 23.05
C ASP A 449 16.81 39.20 23.90
N GLY A 450 17.08 39.21 25.21
CA GLY A 450 16.44 38.35 26.20
C GLY A 450 17.14 38.42 27.56
N ASP A 451 16.58 37.72 28.54
CA ASP A 451 17.13 37.60 29.89
C ASP A 451 17.70 36.20 30.15
N VAL A 452 18.73 36.12 30.98
CA VAL A 452 19.30 34.84 31.43
C VAL A 452 19.01 34.58 32.90
N HIS A 453 18.31 33.48 33.17
CA HIS A 453 17.96 33.03 34.53
C HIS A 453 18.65 31.71 34.91
N SER A 454 19.01 31.56 36.19
CA SER A 454 19.61 30.33 36.72
C SER A 454 19.16 30.04 38.16
N ASP A 455 18.68 28.82 38.38
CA ASP A 455 18.32 28.28 39.71
C ASP A 455 19.55 27.86 40.55
N PHE A 456 20.75 27.93 39.98
CA PHE A 456 21.99 27.52 40.63
C PHE A 456 22.75 28.71 41.22
N THR A 457 23.32 28.52 42.40
CA THR A 457 24.20 29.52 43.03
C THR A 457 25.57 29.50 42.32
N LEU A 458 25.91 30.59 41.65
CA LEU A 458 27.16 30.74 40.89
C LEU A 458 28.25 31.37 41.76
N ALA A 459 29.43 30.76 41.82
CA ALA A 459 30.54 31.23 42.65
C ALA A 459 31.33 32.41 42.03
N SER A 460 31.15 32.68 40.73
CA SER A 460 31.85 33.75 40.01
C SER A 460 30.94 34.31 38.92
N LYS A 461 30.00 35.17 39.31
CA LYS A 461 29.03 35.80 38.39
C LYS A 461 29.69 37.03 37.74
N THR A 462 30.07 36.94 36.48
CA THR A 462 30.28 38.13 35.63
C THR A 462 29.01 38.33 34.82
N SER A 463 28.25 39.37 35.18
CA SER A 463 26.96 39.72 34.60
C SER A 463 27.04 41.20 34.27
N ASP A 464 27.69 41.52 33.15
CA ASP A 464 27.91 42.92 32.74
C ASP A 464 26.66 43.55 32.09
N ASN A 465 25.66 42.73 31.71
CA ASN A 465 24.34 43.13 31.17
C ASN A 465 23.31 41.99 31.34
N ALA A 466 22.01 42.28 31.17
CA ALA A 466 20.90 41.33 31.35
C ALA A 466 20.99 40.04 30.50
N GLY A 467 21.67 40.11 29.35
CA GLY A 467 21.79 38.99 28.40
C GLY A 467 23.02 38.08 28.55
N ASN A 468 23.97 38.35 29.46
CA ASN A 468 25.17 37.51 29.60
C ASN A 468 25.34 36.96 31.02
N LEU A 469 25.48 35.64 31.14
CA LEU A 469 25.71 34.94 32.40
C LEU A 469 26.90 33.99 32.27
N SER A 470 27.91 34.19 33.11
CA SER A 470 29.02 33.24 33.27
C SER A 470 29.25 32.92 34.73
N GLY A 471 29.69 31.68 35.01
CA GLY A 471 30.10 31.27 36.34
C GLY A 471 30.28 29.77 36.52
N THR A 472 30.70 29.38 37.71
CA THR A 472 30.96 27.98 38.09
C THR A 472 29.98 27.51 39.15
N VAL A 473 29.57 26.24 39.05
CA VAL A 473 28.68 25.54 39.98
C VAL A 473 29.39 24.28 40.49
N ASN A 474 29.34 24.05 41.81
CA ASN A 474 29.89 22.85 42.48
C ASN A 474 31.36 22.50 42.13
N GLY A 475 32.22 23.51 41.97
CA GLY A 475 33.64 23.32 41.66
C GLY A 475 34.00 23.29 40.17
N GLY A 476 33.01 23.44 39.28
CA GLY A 476 33.23 23.49 37.82
C GLY A 476 33.52 22.13 37.19
N GLY A 477 34.00 22.13 35.94
CA GLY A 477 34.48 20.93 35.24
C GLY A 477 33.88 20.77 33.84
N LEU A 478 32.59 20.46 33.74
CA LEU A 478 31.90 20.28 32.47
C LEU A 478 31.50 21.64 31.88
N ALA A 479 31.75 21.87 30.59
CA ALA A 479 31.37 23.12 29.93
C ALA A 479 29.91 23.06 29.45
N ILE A 480 29.13 24.08 29.82
CA ILE A 480 27.77 24.31 29.34
C ILE A 480 27.76 25.66 28.62
N ASN A 481 27.65 25.62 27.30
CA ASN A 481 27.65 26.79 26.44
C ASN A 481 26.26 26.94 25.82
N LEU A 482 25.57 28.03 26.14
CA LEU A 482 24.22 28.31 25.65
C LEU A 482 24.25 29.65 24.91
N SER A 483 23.80 29.68 23.67
CA SER A 483 23.65 30.91 22.91
C SER A 483 22.29 30.97 22.22
N THR A 484 21.64 32.12 22.33
CA THR A 484 20.47 32.48 21.51
C THR A 484 20.60 33.92 21.04
N THR A 485 19.94 34.31 19.95
CA THR A 485 19.93 35.72 19.52
C THR A 485 18.72 36.45 20.08
N HIS A 486 17.53 35.88 19.91
CA HIS A 486 16.27 36.41 20.44
C HIS A 486 15.58 35.34 21.25
N GLY A 487 15.42 35.58 22.55
CA GLY A 487 14.83 34.63 23.50
C GLY A 487 15.58 34.56 24.81
N ASP A 488 14.87 34.05 25.81
CA ASP A 488 15.38 33.89 27.16
C ASP A 488 16.18 32.59 27.29
N ILE A 489 17.13 32.57 28.22
CA ILE A 489 17.87 31.36 28.57
C ILE A 489 17.59 31.03 30.03
N SER A 490 17.04 29.85 30.28
CA SER A 490 16.64 29.36 31.59
C SER A 490 17.45 28.12 31.99
N ILE A 491 18.25 28.21 33.06
CA ILE A 491 18.97 27.06 33.62
C ILE A 491 18.26 26.60 34.89
N LYS A 492 17.55 25.47 34.80
CA LYS A 492 16.71 24.95 35.89
C LYS A 492 17.33 23.74 36.59
N ARG A 493 16.93 23.56 37.84
CA ARG A 493 17.31 22.38 38.64
C ARG A 493 16.26 21.28 38.52
N ALA A 494 16.64 20.12 37.99
CA ALA A 494 15.74 18.96 37.88
C ALA A 494 16.48 17.63 38.13
N ASP A 495 16.05 16.86 39.12
CA ASP A 495 16.60 15.54 39.43
C ASP A 495 15.74 14.45 38.76
N LEU A 496 16.15 14.03 37.55
CA LEU A 496 15.50 12.94 36.81
C LEU A 496 16.20 11.60 37.07
N PRO A 497 15.45 10.47 37.12
CA PRO A 497 16.03 9.15 37.33
C PRO A 497 17.01 8.79 36.19
N ALA A 498 18.12 8.14 36.57
CA ALA A 498 19.15 7.70 35.63
C ALA A 498 18.63 6.62 34.67
N LEU A 499 19.23 6.55 33.48
CA LEU A 499 18.93 5.48 32.52
C LEU A 499 19.35 4.12 33.07
N SER A 500 18.58 3.08 32.72
CA SER A 500 18.94 1.71 33.10
C SER A 500 20.28 1.34 32.46
N PRO A 501 21.24 0.79 33.22
CA PRO A 501 22.49 0.32 32.64
C PRO A 501 22.18 -0.78 31.62
N LEU A 502 22.95 -0.83 30.52
CA LEU A 502 22.91 -1.97 29.62
C LEU A 502 23.05 -3.24 30.46
N PRO A 503 22.18 -4.27 30.28
CA PRO A 503 22.46 -5.56 30.86
C PRO A 503 23.86 -5.95 30.40
N LYS A 504 24.78 -6.18 31.36
CA LYS A 504 26.11 -6.69 31.02
C LYS A 504 25.87 -7.91 30.13
N ALA A 505 26.42 -7.88 28.92
CA ALA A 505 26.43 -9.05 28.06
C ALA A 505 26.83 -10.24 28.94
N PRO A 506 26.07 -11.35 28.94
CA PRO A 506 26.39 -12.48 29.80
C PRO A 506 27.83 -12.86 29.52
N SER A 507 28.71 -12.60 30.49
CA SER A 507 30.06 -13.07 30.46
C SER A 507 29.95 -14.58 30.53
N ILE A 508 30.15 -15.25 29.40
CA ILE A 508 30.39 -16.69 29.38
C ILE A 508 31.80 -16.90 29.93
N ALA A 509 31.97 -16.58 31.21
CA ALA A 509 33.11 -16.93 32.03
C ALA A 509 32.69 -18.05 32.98
N ALA A 510 32.19 -19.14 32.40
CA ALA A 510 32.23 -20.44 33.01
C ALA A 510 32.83 -21.38 31.96
N PRO A 511 33.93 -22.09 32.25
CA PRO A 511 34.32 -23.21 31.39
C PRO A 511 33.12 -24.17 31.38
N VAL A 512 32.56 -24.39 30.19
CA VAL A 512 31.53 -25.41 30.00
C VAL A 512 32.14 -26.72 30.54
N PRO A 513 31.59 -27.32 31.60
CA PRO A 513 32.08 -28.61 32.06
C PRO A 513 32.02 -29.57 30.88
N PRO A 514 33.04 -30.42 30.66
CA PRO A 514 33.01 -31.38 29.56
C PRO A 514 31.71 -32.16 29.65
N LEU A 515 30.95 -32.16 28.54
CA LEU A 515 29.69 -32.90 28.44
C LEU A 515 29.94 -34.31 28.96
N PRO A 516 29.10 -34.84 29.88
CA PRO A 516 29.17 -36.24 30.22
C PRO A 516 29.03 -37.04 28.91
N PRO A 517 29.81 -38.12 28.73
CA PRO A 517 29.65 -38.97 27.56
C PRO A 517 28.20 -39.43 27.51
N VAL A 518 27.51 -39.09 26.42
CA VAL A 518 26.15 -39.55 26.15
C VAL A 518 26.20 -41.08 26.29
N PRO A 519 25.41 -41.68 27.20
CA PRO A 519 25.32 -43.13 27.24
C PRO A 519 24.89 -43.57 25.84
N ALA A 520 25.70 -44.43 25.22
CA ALA A 520 25.38 -45.02 23.92
C ALA A 520 23.92 -45.48 23.97
N MET A 521 23.11 -45.02 23.01
CA MET A 521 21.69 -45.40 22.92
C MET A 521 21.59 -46.91 23.15
N ALA A 522 20.80 -47.31 24.14
CA ALA A 522 20.53 -48.73 24.38
C ALA A 522 20.11 -49.36 23.04
N ASN A 523 20.65 -50.54 22.71
CA ASN A 523 20.43 -51.20 21.42
C ASN A 523 18.94 -51.30 21.07
N ASP A 524 18.08 -51.44 22.07
CA ASP A 524 16.63 -51.47 21.98
C ASP A 524 16.02 -50.20 21.34
N ALA A 525 16.62 -49.02 21.58
CA ALA A 525 16.16 -47.76 20.98
C ALA A 525 16.59 -47.63 19.50
N GLN A 526 17.73 -48.24 19.13
CA GLN A 526 18.15 -48.29 17.73
C GLN A 526 17.32 -49.30 16.92
N GLU A 527 16.91 -50.39 17.55
CA GLU A 527 16.02 -51.40 16.96
C GLU A 527 14.62 -50.81 16.76
N ALA A 528 14.06 -50.13 17.76
CA ALA A 528 12.78 -49.43 17.65
C ALA A 528 12.76 -48.35 16.55
N LEU A 529 13.86 -47.61 16.35
CA LEU A 529 13.95 -46.61 15.28
C LEU A 529 14.02 -47.26 13.88
N ARG A 530 14.70 -48.41 13.76
CA ARG A 530 14.75 -49.16 12.49
C ARG A 530 13.40 -49.74 12.12
N ASP A 531 12.67 -50.27 13.09
CA ASP A 531 11.32 -50.81 12.89
C ASP A 531 10.34 -49.70 12.49
N ALA A 532 10.40 -48.54 13.16
CA ALA A 532 9.60 -47.37 12.79
C ALA A 532 9.91 -46.86 11.36
N GLN A 533 11.19 -46.86 10.96
CA GLN A 533 11.60 -46.48 9.61
C GLN A 533 11.20 -47.51 8.53
N GLN A 534 11.08 -48.78 8.88
CA GLN A 534 10.56 -49.81 7.98
C GLN A 534 9.04 -49.68 7.81
N GLN A 535 8.30 -49.45 8.90
CA GLN A 535 6.86 -49.22 8.86
C GLN A 535 6.50 -47.97 8.05
N LEU A 536 7.26 -46.88 8.19
CA LEU A 536 7.05 -45.67 7.40
C LEU A 536 7.26 -45.91 5.90
N ARG A 537 8.27 -46.69 5.52
CA ARG A 537 8.53 -47.05 4.12
C ARG A 537 7.43 -47.91 3.53
N GLN A 538 6.92 -48.89 4.28
CA GLN A 538 5.81 -49.72 3.85
C GLN A 538 4.53 -48.90 3.66
N ALA A 539 4.21 -48.00 4.61
CA ALA A 539 3.08 -47.09 4.49
C ALA A 539 3.21 -46.15 3.27
N GLN A 540 4.41 -45.63 2.99
CA GLN A 540 4.65 -44.80 1.81
C GLN A 540 4.50 -45.56 0.50
N GLU A 541 4.89 -46.84 0.44
CA GLU A 541 4.68 -47.68 -0.74
C GLU A 541 3.21 -48.02 -0.95
N GLU A 542 2.45 -48.29 0.11
CA GLU A 542 1.00 -48.51 0.02
C GLU A 542 0.26 -47.27 -0.48
N VAL A 543 0.60 -46.08 0.04
CA VAL A 543 0.02 -44.81 -0.44
C VAL A 543 0.35 -44.58 -1.92
N LYS A 544 1.59 -44.84 -2.36
CA LYS A 544 1.97 -44.72 -3.77
C LYS A 544 1.20 -45.70 -4.66
N ARG A 545 0.97 -46.94 -4.21
CA ARG A 545 0.17 -47.93 -4.95
C ARG A 545 -1.30 -47.51 -5.03
N ALA A 546 -1.87 -47.00 -3.95
CA ALA A 546 -3.23 -46.49 -3.92
C ALA A 546 -3.40 -45.28 -4.85
N GLN A 547 -2.45 -44.34 -4.85
CA GLN A 547 -2.45 -43.20 -5.77
C GLN A 547 -2.36 -43.64 -7.24
N ALA A 548 -1.48 -44.60 -7.56
CA ALA A 548 -1.35 -45.12 -8.91
C ALA A 548 -2.61 -45.88 -9.39
N GLN A 549 -3.34 -46.54 -8.49
CA GLN A 549 -4.63 -47.16 -8.80
C GLN A 549 -5.71 -46.12 -9.04
N ALA A 550 -5.83 -45.11 -8.17
CA ALA A 550 -6.78 -44.01 -8.34
C ALA A 550 -6.54 -43.23 -9.65
N GLU A 551 -5.28 -43.01 -10.03
CA GLU A 551 -4.94 -42.40 -11.33
C GLU A 551 -5.33 -43.26 -12.54
N ARG A 552 -5.23 -44.59 -12.43
CA ARG A 552 -5.64 -45.50 -13.51
C ARG A 552 -7.16 -45.53 -13.66
N GLU A 553 -7.89 -45.59 -12.55
CA GLU A 553 -9.35 -45.56 -12.55
C GLU A 553 -9.89 -44.25 -13.08
N THR A 554 -9.33 -43.11 -12.66
CA THR A 554 -9.71 -41.79 -13.18
C THR A 554 -9.42 -41.64 -14.67
N LYS A 555 -8.28 -42.14 -15.16
CA LYS A 555 -7.98 -42.17 -16.60
C LYS A 555 -8.94 -43.04 -17.40
N GLN A 556 -9.34 -44.20 -16.85
CA GLN A 556 -10.32 -45.08 -17.49
C GLN A 556 -11.70 -44.44 -17.53
N ALA A 557 -12.17 -43.86 -16.42
CA ALA A 557 -13.43 -43.14 -16.35
C ALA A 557 -13.48 -41.94 -17.31
N LEU A 558 -12.38 -41.19 -17.43
CA LEU A 558 -12.27 -40.08 -18.39
C LEU A 558 -12.31 -40.56 -19.84
N ALA A 559 -11.67 -41.70 -20.16
CA ALA A 559 -11.70 -42.27 -21.49
C ALA A 559 -13.10 -42.80 -21.87
N GLU A 560 -13.82 -43.38 -20.91
CA GLU A 560 -15.20 -43.84 -21.09
C GLU A 560 -16.16 -42.67 -21.29
N ALA A 561 -16.09 -41.64 -20.43
CA ALA A 561 -16.88 -40.42 -20.58
C ALA A 561 -16.65 -39.72 -21.93
N LYS A 562 -15.41 -39.77 -22.46
CA LYS A 562 -15.10 -39.23 -23.79
C LYS A 562 -15.76 -40.05 -24.91
N ARG A 563 -15.76 -41.39 -24.81
CA ARG A 563 -16.42 -42.26 -25.78
C ARG A 563 -17.94 -42.07 -25.77
N GLU A 564 -18.54 -41.95 -24.60
CA GLU A 564 -19.99 -41.66 -24.47
C GLU A 564 -20.34 -40.32 -25.11
N ARG A 565 -19.52 -39.28 -24.87
CA ARG A 565 -19.70 -37.97 -25.49
C ARG A 565 -19.57 -38.03 -27.01
N GLU A 566 -18.64 -38.81 -27.55
CA GLU A 566 -18.48 -38.99 -28.99
C GLU A 566 -19.67 -39.73 -29.61
N HIS A 567 -20.20 -40.76 -28.95
CA HIS A 567 -21.43 -41.44 -29.37
C HIS A 567 -22.64 -40.50 -29.36
N ALA A 568 -22.84 -39.74 -28.28
CA ALA A 568 -23.93 -38.77 -28.19
C ALA A 568 -23.85 -37.68 -29.28
N LEU A 569 -22.63 -37.24 -29.63
CA LEU A 569 -22.41 -36.29 -30.72
C LEU A 569 -22.67 -36.92 -32.11
N ALA A 570 -22.37 -38.20 -32.29
CA ALA A 570 -22.64 -38.92 -33.53
C ALA A 570 -24.14 -39.12 -33.74
N ASP A 571 -24.88 -39.48 -32.69
CA ASP A 571 -26.33 -39.65 -32.74
C ASP A 571 -27.04 -38.31 -32.99
N ALA A 572 -26.63 -37.25 -32.29
CA ALA A 572 -27.14 -35.89 -32.53
C ALA A 572 -26.88 -35.40 -33.97
N LYS A 573 -25.81 -35.86 -34.63
CA LYS A 573 -25.56 -35.56 -36.06
C LYS A 573 -26.49 -36.34 -36.98
N ARG A 574 -26.76 -37.62 -36.69
CA ARG A 574 -27.70 -38.43 -37.47
C ARG A 574 -29.12 -37.86 -37.39
N ASP A 575 -29.55 -37.47 -36.19
CA ASP A 575 -30.85 -36.85 -35.97
C ASP A 575 -30.99 -35.54 -36.76
N ARG A 576 -29.96 -34.70 -36.75
CA ARG A 576 -29.93 -33.46 -37.57
C ARG A 576 -29.98 -33.74 -39.07
N GLU A 577 -29.35 -34.81 -39.55
CA GLU A 577 -29.36 -35.17 -40.96
C GLU A 577 -30.73 -35.75 -41.38
N GLN A 578 -31.37 -36.51 -40.50
CA GLN A 578 -32.71 -37.05 -40.70
C GLN A 578 -33.75 -35.93 -40.73
N ASP A 579 -33.68 -34.99 -39.78
CA ASP A 579 -34.48 -33.76 -39.77
C ASP A 579 -34.31 -32.94 -41.06
N ARG A 580 -33.09 -32.86 -41.61
CA ARG A 580 -32.83 -32.14 -42.86
C ARG A 580 -33.52 -32.84 -44.04
N ARG A 581 -33.40 -34.17 -44.13
CA ARG A 581 -34.05 -34.96 -45.20
C ARG A 581 -35.57 -34.90 -45.12
N ASP A 582 -36.13 -34.88 -43.90
CA ASP A 582 -37.57 -34.77 -43.71
C ASP A 582 -38.09 -33.39 -44.12
N ARG A 583 -37.35 -32.31 -43.82
CA ARG A 583 -37.66 -30.96 -44.32
C ARG A 583 -37.58 -30.86 -45.85
N GLU A 584 -36.58 -31.49 -46.47
CA GLU A 584 -36.45 -31.53 -47.93
C GLU A 584 -37.65 -32.25 -48.58
N ARG A 585 -38.06 -33.40 -48.03
CA ARG A 585 -39.26 -34.13 -48.50
C ARG A 585 -40.54 -33.33 -48.31
N GLU A 586 -40.65 -32.58 -47.22
CA GLU A 586 -41.80 -31.71 -46.98
C GLU A 586 -41.83 -30.53 -47.95
N GLN A 587 -40.68 -29.95 -48.29
CA GLN A 587 -40.57 -28.92 -49.32
C GLN A 587 -40.92 -29.46 -50.71
N GLU A 588 -40.46 -30.66 -51.09
CA GLU A 588 -40.85 -31.30 -52.35
C GLU A 588 -42.35 -31.60 -52.42
N ARG A 589 -42.97 -32.05 -51.32
CA ARG A 589 -44.43 -32.22 -51.25
C ARG A 589 -45.16 -30.91 -51.47
N ARG A 590 -44.74 -29.83 -50.80
CA ARG A 590 -45.33 -28.49 -50.98
C ARG A 590 -45.09 -27.94 -52.40
N GLN A 591 -43.97 -28.29 -53.03
CA GLN A 591 -43.71 -27.95 -54.43
C GLN A 591 -44.71 -28.65 -55.36
N ARG A 592 -44.87 -29.97 -55.22
CA ARG A 592 -45.81 -30.77 -56.03
C ARG A 592 -47.27 -30.37 -55.80
N GLU A 593 -47.64 -29.95 -54.59
CA GLU A 593 -48.98 -29.40 -54.32
C GLU A 593 -49.20 -28.05 -55.01
N ARG A 594 -48.18 -27.18 -55.05
CA ARG A 594 -48.24 -25.92 -55.81
C ARG A 594 -48.34 -26.16 -57.32
N ASP A 595 -47.59 -27.13 -57.85
CA ASP A 595 -47.63 -27.48 -59.28
C ASP A 595 -49.01 -28.05 -59.66
N ARG A 596 -49.62 -28.89 -58.81
CA ARG A 596 -51.00 -29.38 -59.00
C ARG A 596 -52.06 -28.28 -58.93
N GLN A 597 -51.85 -27.26 -58.10
CA GLN A 597 -52.77 -26.11 -58.04
C GLN A 597 -52.65 -25.25 -59.31
N GLN A 598 -51.46 -25.10 -59.89
CA GLN A 598 -51.28 -24.42 -61.18
C GLN A 598 -51.96 -25.16 -62.35
N ASP A 599 -51.87 -26.50 -62.42
CA ASP A 599 -52.54 -27.29 -63.46
C ASP A 599 -54.08 -27.29 -63.34
N SER A 600 -54.64 -26.97 -62.16
CA SER A 600 -56.10 -26.86 -61.97
C SER A 600 -56.70 -25.50 -62.37
N THR A 601 -55.89 -24.59 -62.90
CA THR A 601 -56.31 -23.21 -63.25
C THR A 601 -56.26 -22.92 -64.76
N PHE A 602 -56.22 -23.95 -65.61
CA PHE A 602 -56.30 -23.85 -67.06
C PHE A 602 -57.59 -24.43 -67.64
#